data_AF-A0A0P1FZM1-F1
#
_entry.id   AF-A0A0P1FZM1-F1
#
_cell.length_a   1.000
_cell.length_b   1.000
_cell.length_c   1.000
_cell.angle_alpha   90.00
_cell.angle_beta   90.00
_cell.angle_gamma   90.00
#
_symmetry.space_group_name_H-M   'P 1'
#
loop_
_entity.id
_entity.type
_entity.pdbx_description
1 polymer ?
#
loop_
_entity_poly.entity_id
_entity_poly.type
_entity_poly.pdbx_seq_one_letter_code
_entity_poly.pdbx_strand_id
1 'polypeptide(L)'
;MLGVVIEEGHKVAPNTLAPDRHEAAVEAGFRIYAQGPKAIIKALDLIRETSPAQAAQAGPLAKYGKLYDWLDRQCNGRDPGPIRDLLRAHIIEHDVLDVGDKILGQEIEFRRFHSVQSLGDTLGRKSLQMARILKKLGRIPPDAIAEEWNRIRFDADEIATLVADFEDAVPLEDLADYIGASFSEARTLYSEGILKPLIPADAPGAIRNVVFARRTLDAFLARIAALPEAKEKDLHPISYACQRKAGTTAEIVKGVMTGALPAFRNPKSTGLASVVMPVDEVLAMRAA
;
A
#
# COMPACT_ATOMS: atom_id res chain seq x y z
N MET A 1 33.23 -2.08 20.38
CA MET A 1 32.78 -2.36 18.99
C MET A 1 32.05 -1.20 18.34
N LEU A 2 31.00 -0.61 18.94
CA LEU A 2 30.29 0.52 18.33
C LEU A 2 31.22 1.68 17.94
N GLY A 3 32.01 2.20 18.88
CA GLY A 3 32.97 3.28 18.60
C GLY A 3 34.05 2.89 17.59
N VAL A 4 34.53 1.65 17.61
CA VAL A 4 35.46 1.11 16.59
C VAL A 4 34.88 1.20 15.18
N VAL A 5 33.62 0.85 14.99
CA VAL A 5 32.97 0.94 13.67
C VAL A 5 32.68 2.39 13.25
N ILE A 6 32.43 3.29 14.20
CA ILE A 6 32.21 4.72 13.92
C ILE A 6 33.51 5.39 13.47
N GLU A 7 34.61 5.18 14.20
CA GLU A 7 35.89 5.87 13.94
C GLU A 7 36.64 5.26 12.76
N GLU A 8 36.61 3.93 12.61
CA GLU A 8 37.45 3.19 11.65
C GLU A 8 36.66 2.61 10.48
N GLY A 9 35.33 2.70 10.52
CA GLY A 9 34.42 2.20 9.50
C GLY A 9 34.04 0.72 9.65
N HIS A 10 32.98 0.34 8.95
CA HIS A 10 32.32 -0.98 9.04
C HIS A 10 33.21 -2.20 8.64
N LYS A 11 34.27 -2.02 7.84
CA LYS A 11 35.19 -3.09 7.42
C LYS A 11 36.45 -3.25 8.29
N VAL A 12 36.59 -2.45 9.34
CA VAL A 12 37.77 -2.47 10.23
C VAL A 12 38.08 -3.89 10.72
N ALA A 13 39.37 -4.22 10.89
CA ALA A 13 39.80 -5.38 11.64
C ALA A 13 40.25 -4.91 13.04
N PRO A 14 39.42 -5.06 14.09
CA PRO A 14 39.71 -4.46 15.40
C PRO A 14 41.07 -4.89 15.98
N ASN A 15 41.47 -6.13 15.73
CA ASN A 15 42.73 -6.71 16.23
C ASN A 15 43.98 -6.18 15.54
N THR A 16 43.85 -5.40 14.46
CA THR A 16 44.99 -4.81 13.73
C THR A 16 45.15 -3.32 13.99
N LEU A 17 44.31 -2.74 14.85
CA LEU A 17 44.40 -1.33 15.20
C LEU A 17 45.61 -1.07 16.12
N ALA A 18 46.27 0.06 15.91
CA ALA A 18 47.28 0.54 16.84
C ALA A 18 46.65 0.80 18.22
N PRO A 19 47.37 0.58 19.33
CA PRO A 19 46.80 0.65 20.68
C PRO A 19 46.13 1.99 21.01
N ASP A 20 46.72 3.10 20.58
CA ASP A 20 46.22 4.47 20.75
C ASP A 20 44.89 4.69 20.02
N ARG A 21 44.78 4.26 18.77
CA ARG A 21 43.55 4.34 17.98
C ARG A 21 42.46 3.44 18.56
N HIS A 22 42.84 2.25 19.01
CA HIS A 22 41.91 1.33 19.66
C HIS A 22 41.34 1.93 20.97
N GLU A 23 42.19 2.52 21.82
CA GLU A 23 41.78 3.18 23.05
C GLU A 23 40.82 4.36 22.78
N ALA A 24 41.17 5.23 21.82
CA ALA A 24 40.32 6.34 21.41
C ALA A 24 38.94 5.88 20.91
N ALA A 25 38.90 4.83 20.07
CA ALA A 25 37.66 4.29 19.54
C ALA A 25 36.80 3.59 20.62
N VAL A 26 37.43 2.96 21.62
CA VAL A 26 36.73 2.42 22.78
C VAL A 26 36.12 3.55 23.61
N GLU A 27 36.89 4.60 23.91
CA GLU A 27 36.42 5.77 24.65
C GLU A 27 35.23 6.43 23.96
N ALA A 28 35.32 6.65 22.64
CA ALA A 28 34.22 7.19 21.84
C ALA A 28 32.94 6.35 21.98
N GLY A 29 33.07 5.02 21.91
CA GLY A 29 31.95 4.10 22.14
C GLY A 29 31.32 4.24 23.53
N PHE A 30 32.14 4.33 24.59
CA PHE A 30 31.65 4.53 25.96
C PHE A 30 30.91 5.87 26.13
N ARG A 31 31.43 6.95 25.54
CA ARG A 31 30.76 8.26 25.57
C ARG A 31 29.37 8.23 24.92
N ILE A 32 29.20 7.46 23.84
CA ILE A 32 27.89 7.25 23.20
C ILE A 32 26.97 6.44 24.11
N TYR A 33 27.46 5.33 24.68
CA TYR A 33 26.65 4.51 25.59
C TYR A 33 26.19 5.27 26.85
N ALA A 34 27.05 6.12 27.40
CA ALA A 34 26.72 6.94 28.57
C ALA A 34 25.55 7.92 28.34
N GLN A 35 25.31 8.31 27.09
CA GLN A 35 24.18 9.18 26.71
C GLN A 35 22.87 8.40 26.50
N GLY A 36 22.91 7.07 26.52
CA GLY A 36 21.75 6.20 26.45
C GLY A 36 21.25 5.89 25.03
N PRO A 37 20.07 5.24 24.92
CA PRO A 37 19.60 4.60 23.69
C PRO A 37 19.49 5.52 22.48
N LYS A 38 19.09 6.79 22.67
CA LYS A 38 18.95 7.75 21.57
C LYS A 38 20.28 8.06 20.90
N ALA A 39 21.38 8.14 21.67
CA ALA A 39 22.71 8.37 21.11
C ALA A 39 23.20 7.15 20.34
N ILE A 40 22.88 5.95 20.82
CA ILE A 40 23.18 4.69 20.11
C ILE A 40 22.45 4.66 18.76
N ILE A 41 21.15 4.98 18.72
CA ILE A 41 20.37 5.01 17.47
C ILE A 41 20.99 5.98 16.46
N LYS A 42 21.34 7.21 16.88
CA LYS A 42 22.03 8.18 16.01
C LYS A 42 23.36 7.67 15.49
N ALA A 43 24.09 6.93 16.31
CA ALA A 43 25.33 6.30 15.88
C ALA A 43 25.08 5.19 14.84
N LEU A 44 24.01 4.41 14.98
CA LEU A 44 23.61 3.42 13.97
C LEU A 44 23.17 4.07 12.66
N ASP A 45 22.47 5.21 12.73
CA ASP A 45 22.14 6.03 11.55
C ASP A 45 23.42 6.43 10.81
N LEU A 46 24.39 7.02 11.53
CA LEU A 46 25.67 7.44 10.97
C LEU A 46 26.44 6.27 10.31
N ILE A 47 26.47 5.09 10.95
CA ILE A 47 27.12 3.90 10.38
C ILE A 47 26.46 3.51 9.06
N ARG A 48 25.13 3.56 9.00
CA ARG A 48 24.37 3.21 7.80
C ARG A 48 24.57 4.23 6.68
N GLU A 49 24.56 5.53 7.00
CA GLU A 49 24.77 6.63 6.05
C GLU A 49 26.18 6.60 5.44
N THR A 50 27.20 6.33 6.27
CA THR A 50 28.60 6.24 5.84
C THR A 50 28.96 4.91 5.18
N SER A 51 28.05 3.94 5.20
CA SER A 51 28.28 2.63 4.59
C SER A 51 28.34 2.75 3.05
N PRO A 52 29.34 2.16 2.38
CA PRO A 52 29.39 2.05 0.92
C PRO A 52 28.35 1.04 0.41
N ALA A 53 27.76 0.23 1.28
CA ALA A 53 26.74 -0.75 0.92
C ALA A 53 25.36 -0.09 0.77
N GLN A 54 25.24 0.79 -0.23
CA GLN A 54 24.00 1.49 -0.58
C GLN A 54 23.12 0.71 -1.58
N ALA A 55 23.59 -0.46 -2.01
CA ALA A 55 22.81 -1.35 -2.88
C ALA A 55 21.53 -1.77 -2.17
N ALA A 56 20.43 -1.82 -2.91
CA ALA A 56 19.13 -2.15 -2.33
C ALA A 56 19.07 -3.57 -1.70
N GLN A 57 19.91 -4.48 -2.20
CA GLN A 57 20.06 -5.86 -1.70
C GLN A 57 21.15 -6.00 -0.62
N ALA A 58 21.75 -4.90 -0.17
CA ALA A 58 22.75 -4.96 0.88
C ALA A 58 22.08 -5.33 2.22
N GLY A 59 22.36 -6.54 2.69
CA GLY A 59 21.88 -7.00 3.99
C GLY A 59 22.58 -6.31 5.18
N PRO A 60 22.12 -6.57 6.42
CA PRO A 60 22.63 -5.92 7.62
C PRO A 60 24.14 -6.08 7.82
N LEU A 61 24.71 -7.24 7.49
CA LEU A 61 26.16 -7.45 7.56
C LEU A 61 26.94 -6.50 6.65
N ALA A 62 26.43 -6.19 5.46
CA ALA A 62 27.11 -5.27 4.54
C ALA A 62 27.03 -3.82 5.04
N LYS A 63 25.91 -3.44 5.67
CA LYS A 63 25.65 -2.08 6.16
C LYS A 63 26.41 -1.77 7.45
N TYR A 64 26.25 -2.61 8.47
CA TYR A 64 26.81 -2.41 9.80
C TYR A 64 28.15 -3.13 10.04
N GLY A 65 28.55 -4.01 9.11
CA GLY A 65 29.87 -4.64 9.08
C GLY A 65 30.21 -5.38 10.37
N LYS A 66 31.39 -5.05 10.92
CA LYS A 66 31.90 -5.72 12.12
C LYS A 66 31.06 -5.53 13.38
N LEU A 67 30.22 -4.49 13.45
CA LEU A 67 29.29 -4.36 14.56
C LEU A 67 28.24 -5.48 14.52
N TYR A 68 27.67 -5.73 13.34
CA TYR A 68 26.72 -6.82 13.14
C TYR A 68 27.36 -8.19 13.33
N ASP A 69 28.50 -8.44 12.67
CA ASP A 69 29.26 -9.70 12.78
C ASP A 69 29.58 -10.04 14.25
N TRP A 70 30.00 -9.04 15.03
CA TRP A 70 30.28 -9.23 16.46
C TRP A 70 29.02 -9.57 17.27
N LEU A 71 27.91 -8.86 17.06
CA LEU A 71 26.66 -9.07 17.79
C LEU A 71 25.95 -10.39 17.43
N ASP A 72 26.07 -10.81 16.17
CA ASP A 72 25.46 -12.02 15.61
C ASP A 72 26.22 -13.28 15.99
N ARG A 73 27.56 -13.25 15.94
CA ARG A 73 28.39 -14.47 16.01
C ARG A 73 29.35 -14.50 17.19
N GLN A 74 29.93 -13.37 17.58
CA GLN A 74 31.08 -13.33 18.49
C GLN A 74 30.72 -12.97 19.94
N CYS A 75 29.51 -12.45 20.17
CA CYS A 75 29.01 -12.10 21.49
C CYS A 75 28.00 -13.14 22.04
N ASN A 76 28.20 -14.42 21.72
CA ASN A 76 27.31 -15.49 22.20
C ASN A 76 27.71 -16.01 23.59
N GLY A 77 28.95 -15.76 24.03
CA GLY A 77 29.44 -16.14 25.36
C GLY A 77 29.31 -15.07 26.45
N ARG A 78 28.86 -13.85 26.10
CA ARG A 78 28.60 -12.74 27.03
C ARG A 78 27.38 -11.99 26.53
N ASP A 79 26.47 -11.60 27.41
CA ASP A 79 25.34 -10.77 27.01
C ASP A 79 25.87 -9.38 26.58
N PRO A 80 25.67 -8.95 25.30
CA PRO A 80 26.03 -7.60 24.87
C PRO A 80 25.14 -6.51 25.49
N GLY A 81 24.07 -6.89 26.19
CA GLY A 81 23.08 -5.97 26.73
C GLY A 81 22.19 -5.36 25.64
N PRO A 82 21.60 -4.19 25.90
CA PRO A 82 20.48 -3.66 25.10
C PRO A 82 20.85 -3.27 23.66
N ILE A 83 22.15 -3.14 23.34
CA ILE A 83 22.59 -2.77 21.99
C ILE A 83 22.15 -3.78 20.93
N ARG A 84 22.06 -5.08 21.26
CA ARG A 84 21.63 -6.10 20.31
C ARG A 84 20.19 -5.86 19.87
N ASP A 85 19.31 -5.55 20.83
CA ASP A 85 17.90 -5.28 20.56
C ASP A 85 17.71 -3.92 19.87
N LEU A 86 18.49 -2.91 20.26
CA LEU A 86 18.49 -1.61 19.59
C LEU A 86 18.91 -1.73 18.12
N LEU A 87 19.97 -2.50 17.82
CA LEU A 87 20.38 -2.73 16.43
C LEU A 87 19.32 -3.52 15.66
N ARG A 88 18.69 -4.53 16.27
CA ARG A 88 17.62 -5.29 15.61
C ARG A 88 16.43 -4.38 15.26
N ALA A 89 15.94 -3.61 16.24
CA ALA A 89 14.86 -2.65 16.01
C ALA A 89 15.24 -1.62 14.94
N HIS A 90 16.49 -1.14 14.96
CA HIS A 90 17.00 -0.23 13.94
C HIS A 90 17.01 -0.85 12.54
N ILE A 91 17.43 -2.12 12.39
CA ILE A 91 17.37 -2.85 11.13
C ILE A 91 15.93 -2.99 10.64
N ILE A 92 14.99 -3.40 11.52
CA ILE A 92 13.57 -3.56 11.18
C ILE A 92 12.95 -2.24 10.70
N GLU A 93 13.35 -1.12 11.29
CA GLU A 93 12.85 0.22 10.92
C GLU A 93 13.43 0.72 9.57
N HIS A 94 14.55 0.15 9.12
CA HIS A 94 15.28 0.67 7.96
C HIS A 94 15.27 -0.25 6.74
N ASP A 95 15.08 -1.55 6.92
CA ASP A 95 15.23 -2.56 5.88
C ASP A 95 13.91 -3.24 5.53
N VAL A 96 13.80 -3.67 4.27
CA VAL A 96 12.73 -4.56 3.82
C VAL A 96 13.18 -5.98 4.17
N LEU A 97 12.48 -6.61 5.11
CA LEU A 97 12.77 -7.93 5.63
C LEU A 97 11.62 -8.88 5.31
N ASP A 98 11.95 -10.15 5.13
CA ASP A 98 10.97 -11.21 4.91
C ASP A 98 10.60 -11.90 6.22
N VAL A 99 9.35 -12.37 6.30
CA VAL A 99 8.91 -13.20 7.43
C VAL A 99 9.74 -14.48 7.41
N GLY A 100 10.28 -14.86 8.57
CA GLY A 100 11.22 -15.97 8.70
C GLY A 100 12.69 -15.60 8.61
N ASP A 101 13.03 -14.35 8.23
CA ASP A 101 14.41 -13.88 8.30
C ASP A 101 14.91 -13.87 9.74
N LYS A 102 16.14 -14.35 9.95
CA LYS A 102 16.77 -14.37 11.29
C LYS A 102 17.73 -13.20 11.44
N ILE A 103 17.36 -12.22 12.25
CA ILE A 103 18.17 -11.02 12.53
C ILE A 103 18.64 -11.04 13.99
N LEU A 104 19.96 -11.13 14.18
CA LEU A 104 20.60 -11.12 15.50
C LEU A 104 19.97 -12.12 16.47
N GLY A 105 19.73 -13.34 15.99
CA GLY A 105 19.21 -14.46 16.78
C GLY A 105 17.69 -14.55 16.88
N GLN A 106 16.92 -13.56 16.44
CA GLN A 106 15.45 -13.58 16.46
C GLN A 106 14.88 -13.66 15.04
N GLU A 107 13.78 -14.38 14.90
CA GLU A 107 13.06 -14.52 13.64
C GLU A 107 12.06 -13.37 13.48
N ILE A 108 11.94 -12.85 12.26
CA ILE A 108 10.95 -11.82 11.93
C ILE A 108 9.57 -12.48 11.78
N GLU A 109 8.65 -12.15 12.69
CA GLU A 109 7.30 -12.71 12.70
C GLU A 109 6.34 -12.00 11.74
N PHE A 110 6.57 -10.70 11.47
CA PHE A 110 5.72 -9.89 10.61
C PHE A 110 6.54 -8.99 9.69
N ARG A 111 6.03 -8.77 8.48
CA ARG A 111 6.65 -7.86 7.50
C ARG A 111 6.27 -6.42 7.83
N ARG A 112 7.27 -5.59 8.16
CA ARG A 112 7.08 -4.15 8.42
C ARG A 112 7.00 -3.31 7.15
N PHE A 113 7.85 -3.61 6.18
CA PHE A 113 7.92 -2.89 4.91
C PHE A 113 7.85 -3.83 3.72
N HIS A 114 7.20 -3.37 2.66
CA HIS A 114 7.30 -3.94 1.33
C HIS A 114 8.24 -3.10 0.46
N SER A 115 9.09 -3.77 -0.32
CA SER A 115 9.63 -3.22 -1.57
C SER A 115 8.65 -3.46 -2.73
N VAL A 116 8.89 -2.79 -3.86
CA VAL A 116 8.14 -3.07 -5.11
C VAL A 116 8.20 -4.55 -5.50
N GLN A 117 9.36 -5.19 -5.30
CA GLN A 117 9.54 -6.62 -5.58
C GLN A 117 8.69 -7.47 -4.63
N SER A 118 8.85 -7.29 -3.32
CA SER A 118 8.12 -8.10 -2.32
C SER A 118 6.60 -7.94 -2.41
N LEU A 119 6.12 -6.74 -2.80
CA LEU A 119 4.72 -6.48 -3.06
C LEU A 119 4.24 -7.20 -4.33
N GLY A 120 5.09 -7.24 -5.36
CA GLY A 120 4.84 -8.05 -6.56
C GLY A 120 4.73 -9.53 -6.24
N ASP A 121 5.65 -10.08 -5.46
CA ASP A 121 5.62 -11.48 -5.06
C ASP A 121 4.35 -11.80 -4.27
N THR A 122 3.95 -10.91 -3.35
CA THR A 122 2.69 -11.03 -2.59
C THR A 122 1.47 -11.08 -3.50
N LEU A 123 1.42 -10.22 -4.52
CA LEU A 123 0.29 -10.11 -5.45
C LEU A 123 0.42 -10.99 -6.71
N GLY A 124 1.41 -11.90 -6.75
CA GLY A 124 1.67 -12.77 -7.92
C GLY A 124 2.05 -12.03 -9.20
N ARG A 125 2.67 -10.85 -9.10
CA ARG A 125 2.99 -9.95 -10.22
C ARG A 125 4.48 -9.68 -10.31
N LYS A 126 5.00 -9.65 -11.54
CA LYS A 126 6.41 -9.30 -11.79
C LYS A 126 6.69 -7.84 -11.37
N SER A 127 7.88 -7.57 -10.84
CA SER A 127 8.27 -6.24 -10.33
C SER A 127 8.06 -5.11 -11.35
N LEU A 128 8.35 -5.34 -12.63
CA LEU A 128 8.11 -4.36 -13.70
C LEU A 128 6.62 -4.01 -13.87
N GLN A 129 5.72 -4.99 -13.71
CA GLN A 129 4.28 -4.75 -13.77
C GLN A 129 3.82 -3.99 -12.53
N MET A 130 4.31 -4.38 -11.34
CA MET A 130 4.01 -3.67 -10.11
C MET A 130 4.49 -2.24 -10.11
N ALA A 131 5.71 -1.97 -10.57
CA ALA A 131 6.23 -0.61 -10.68
C ALA A 131 5.32 0.26 -11.56
N ARG A 132 4.85 -0.25 -12.70
CA ARG A 132 3.91 0.48 -13.58
C ARG A 132 2.59 0.79 -12.89
N ILE A 133 2.05 -0.18 -12.16
CA ILE A 133 0.82 -0.02 -11.38
C ILE A 133 1.02 1.05 -10.30
N LEU A 134 2.08 0.95 -9.51
CA LEU A 134 2.38 1.89 -8.43
C LEU A 134 2.63 3.31 -8.95
N LYS A 135 3.27 3.47 -10.12
CA LYS A 135 3.40 4.77 -10.80
C LYS A 135 2.04 5.37 -11.15
N LYS A 136 1.15 4.56 -11.75
CA LYS A 136 -0.22 5.01 -12.10
C LYS A 136 -1.06 5.38 -10.88
N LEU A 137 -0.81 4.71 -9.75
CA LEU A 137 -1.44 5.03 -8.46
C LEU A 137 -0.78 6.22 -7.73
N GLY A 138 0.29 6.80 -8.29
CA GLY A 138 1.05 7.88 -7.65
C GLY A 138 1.79 7.46 -6.39
N ARG A 139 2.02 6.15 -6.19
CA ARG A 139 2.72 5.60 -5.01
C ARG A 139 4.23 5.61 -5.14
N ILE A 140 4.75 5.69 -6.37
CA ILE A 140 6.17 5.90 -6.65
C ILE A 140 6.37 6.98 -7.71
N PRO A 141 7.54 7.64 -7.75
CA PRO A 141 7.85 8.63 -8.78
C PRO A 141 7.71 8.05 -10.20
N PRO A 142 7.16 8.82 -11.16
CA PRO A 142 6.94 8.34 -12.53
C PRO A 142 8.24 8.00 -13.25
N ASP A 143 9.33 8.67 -12.90
CA ASP A 143 10.69 8.52 -13.42
C ASP A 143 11.53 7.47 -12.69
N ALA A 144 11.02 6.86 -11.60
CA ALA A 144 11.77 5.89 -10.81
C ALA A 144 12.29 4.70 -11.65
N ILE A 145 13.59 4.44 -11.59
CA ILE A 145 14.27 3.39 -12.37
C ILE A 145 14.32 2.05 -11.60
N ALA A 146 14.61 0.95 -12.30
CA ALA A 146 14.51 -0.40 -11.75
C ALA A 146 15.42 -0.62 -10.52
N GLU A 147 16.57 0.03 -10.52
CA GLU A 147 17.58 0.00 -9.46
C GLU A 147 17.08 0.65 -8.16
N GLU A 148 16.12 1.57 -8.27
CA GLU A 148 15.53 2.29 -7.13
C GLU A 148 14.34 1.54 -6.52
N TRP A 149 13.68 0.67 -7.27
CA TRP A 149 12.44 -0.02 -6.83
C TRP A 149 12.63 -0.82 -5.54
N ASN A 150 13.81 -1.40 -5.35
CA ASN A 150 14.14 -2.17 -4.14
C ASN A 150 14.51 -1.27 -2.95
N ARG A 151 14.76 0.03 -3.19
CA ARG A 151 15.01 1.05 -2.14
C ARG A 151 13.74 1.72 -1.68
N ILE A 152 12.69 1.70 -2.51
CA ILE A 152 11.37 2.21 -2.17
C ILE A 152 10.75 1.26 -1.14
N ARG A 153 10.28 1.84 -0.04
CA ARG A 153 9.67 1.13 1.09
C ARG A 153 8.24 1.60 1.24
N PHE A 154 7.32 0.65 1.32
CA PHE A 154 5.94 0.86 1.68
C PHE A 154 5.73 0.24 3.05
N ASP A 155 5.25 1.02 4.00
CA ASP A 155 4.76 0.50 5.26
C ASP A 155 3.65 -0.53 4.99
N ALA A 156 3.77 -1.71 5.60
CA ALA A 156 2.83 -2.80 5.38
C ALA A 156 1.40 -2.43 5.81
N ASP A 157 1.26 -1.66 6.89
CA ASP A 157 -0.04 -1.21 7.38
C ASP A 157 -0.63 -0.13 6.47
N GLU A 158 0.20 0.80 5.99
CA GLU A 158 -0.25 1.86 5.07
C GLU A 158 -0.70 1.31 3.71
N ILE A 159 -0.09 0.21 3.24
CA ILE A 159 -0.40 -0.41 1.94
C ILE A 159 -1.41 -1.55 2.05
N ALA A 160 -1.79 -1.99 3.25
CA ALA A 160 -2.67 -3.12 3.49
C ALA A 160 -4.00 -3.01 2.74
N THR A 161 -4.61 -1.82 2.71
CA THR A 161 -5.86 -1.60 1.95
C THR A 161 -5.66 -1.80 0.45
N LEU A 162 -4.52 -1.37 -0.10
CA LEU A 162 -4.24 -1.56 -1.52
C LEU A 162 -4.02 -3.04 -1.85
N VAL A 163 -3.34 -3.77 -0.96
CA VAL A 163 -3.14 -5.23 -1.09
C VAL A 163 -4.50 -5.93 -1.10
N ALA A 164 -5.35 -5.66 -0.11
CA ALA A 164 -6.70 -6.22 -0.05
C ALA A 164 -7.52 -5.89 -1.30
N ASP A 165 -7.51 -4.62 -1.74
CA ASP A 165 -8.22 -4.16 -2.94
C ASP A 165 -7.74 -4.90 -4.22
N PHE A 166 -6.47 -5.36 -4.28
CA PHE A 166 -5.94 -6.17 -5.38
C PHE A 166 -6.29 -7.66 -5.28
N GLU A 167 -6.33 -8.22 -4.07
CA GLU A 167 -6.65 -9.62 -3.81
C GLU A 167 -8.13 -9.92 -4.04
N ASP A 168 -9.01 -9.01 -3.66
CA ASP A 168 -10.46 -9.17 -3.75
C ASP A 168 -11.10 -8.51 -4.97
N ALA A 169 -10.26 -7.99 -5.87
CA ALA A 169 -10.64 -7.18 -7.01
C ALA A 169 -11.66 -7.89 -7.92
N VAL A 170 -12.69 -7.15 -8.33
CA VAL A 170 -13.74 -7.64 -9.24
C VAL A 170 -13.37 -7.27 -10.69
N PRO A 171 -13.23 -8.25 -11.59
CA PRO A 171 -13.03 -8.00 -13.02
C PRO A 171 -14.19 -7.24 -13.68
N LEU A 172 -13.92 -6.51 -14.76
CA LEU A 172 -14.95 -5.80 -15.53
C LEU A 172 -16.05 -6.73 -16.08
N GLU A 173 -15.71 -7.98 -16.40
CA GLU A 173 -16.67 -8.99 -16.86
C GLU A 173 -17.69 -9.37 -15.78
N ASP A 174 -17.27 -9.42 -14.51
CA ASP A 174 -18.14 -9.74 -13.38
C ASP A 174 -18.81 -8.49 -12.77
N LEU A 175 -18.43 -7.28 -13.24
CA LEU A 175 -18.89 -6.02 -12.65
C LEU A 175 -20.42 -5.90 -12.67
N ALA A 176 -21.06 -6.25 -13.79
CA ALA A 176 -22.49 -6.11 -13.96
C ALA A 176 -23.28 -6.98 -12.98
N ASP A 177 -22.88 -8.24 -12.86
CA ASP A 177 -23.46 -9.19 -11.92
C ASP A 177 -23.22 -8.75 -10.47
N TYR A 178 -22.01 -8.29 -10.17
CA TYR A 178 -21.64 -7.82 -8.83
C TYR A 178 -22.52 -6.65 -8.36
N ILE A 179 -22.72 -5.64 -9.21
CA ILE A 179 -23.49 -4.45 -8.83
C ILE A 179 -25.00 -4.61 -9.06
N GLY A 180 -25.45 -5.77 -9.56
CA GLY A 180 -26.85 -6.02 -9.92
C GLY A 180 -27.37 -5.07 -11.00
N ALA A 181 -26.62 -4.91 -12.09
CA ALA A 181 -26.98 -4.07 -13.24
C ALA A 181 -26.94 -4.88 -14.55
N SER A 182 -27.49 -4.34 -15.63
CA SER A 182 -27.22 -4.86 -16.98
C SER A 182 -25.78 -4.55 -17.41
N PHE A 183 -25.24 -5.36 -18.33
CA PHE A 183 -23.89 -5.14 -18.89
C PHE A 183 -23.71 -3.74 -19.49
N SER A 184 -24.73 -3.23 -20.19
CA SER A 184 -24.72 -1.88 -20.75
C SER A 184 -24.66 -0.81 -19.67
N GLU A 185 -25.43 -0.95 -18.59
CA GLU A 185 -25.43 0.03 -17.49
C GLU A 185 -24.07 0.02 -16.77
N ALA A 186 -23.54 -1.15 -16.43
CA ALA A 186 -22.23 -1.27 -15.78
C ALA A 186 -21.12 -0.63 -16.64
N ARG A 187 -21.14 -0.88 -17.96
CA ARG A 187 -20.19 -0.27 -18.90
C ARG A 187 -20.35 1.25 -18.98
N THR A 188 -21.57 1.76 -18.99
CA THR A 188 -21.84 3.21 -18.94
C THR A 188 -21.33 3.84 -17.64
N LEU A 189 -21.58 3.21 -16.49
CA LEU A 189 -21.09 3.72 -15.20
C LEU A 189 -19.55 3.74 -15.13
N TYR A 190 -18.89 2.75 -15.74
CA TYR A 190 -17.44 2.74 -15.87
C TYR A 190 -16.93 3.82 -16.84
N SER A 191 -17.50 3.93 -18.04
CA SER A 191 -17.04 4.89 -19.05
C SER A 191 -17.22 6.35 -18.61
N GLU A 192 -18.27 6.62 -17.84
CA GLU A 192 -18.60 7.95 -17.30
C GLU A 192 -17.87 8.24 -15.97
N GLY A 193 -17.00 7.32 -15.50
CA GLY A 193 -16.15 7.51 -14.33
C GLY A 193 -16.90 7.49 -12.99
N ILE A 194 -18.14 7.00 -12.96
CA ILE A 194 -18.93 6.81 -11.73
C ILE A 194 -18.34 5.63 -10.95
N LEU A 195 -18.10 4.51 -11.65
CA LEU A 195 -17.35 3.37 -11.11
C LEU A 195 -15.90 3.50 -11.57
N LYS A 196 -15.00 3.77 -10.64
CA LYS A 196 -13.59 3.96 -10.93
C LYS A 196 -12.84 2.63 -10.80
N PRO A 197 -12.03 2.24 -11.80
CA PRO A 197 -11.20 1.05 -11.70
C PRO A 197 -10.12 1.26 -10.64
N LEU A 198 -9.62 0.16 -10.09
CA LEU A 198 -8.54 0.17 -9.11
C LEU A 198 -7.27 0.80 -9.70
N ILE A 199 -6.93 0.46 -10.95
CA ILE A 199 -5.82 1.07 -11.68
C ILE A 199 -6.38 2.14 -12.63
N PRO A 200 -5.99 3.41 -12.48
CA PRO A 200 -6.41 4.48 -13.39
C PRO A 200 -6.01 4.18 -14.84
N ALA A 201 -6.99 4.28 -15.74
CA ALA A 201 -6.78 4.18 -17.18
C ALA A 201 -6.82 5.58 -17.80
N ASP A 202 -5.84 5.87 -18.66
CA ASP A 202 -5.76 7.16 -19.37
C ASP A 202 -6.90 7.32 -20.41
N ALA A 203 -7.45 6.19 -20.87
CA ALA A 203 -8.66 6.10 -21.69
C ALA A 203 -9.36 4.74 -21.49
N PRO A 204 -10.67 4.62 -21.75
CA PRO A 204 -11.37 3.33 -21.75
C PRO A 204 -10.67 2.34 -22.69
N GLY A 205 -10.30 1.15 -22.17
CA GLY A 205 -9.59 0.12 -22.94
C GLY A 205 -8.06 0.26 -22.98
N ALA A 206 -7.48 1.30 -22.38
CA ALA A 206 -6.02 1.47 -22.28
C ALA A 206 -5.34 0.41 -21.39
N ILE A 207 -6.11 -0.27 -20.53
CA ILE A 207 -5.63 -1.31 -19.63
C ILE A 207 -6.24 -2.64 -20.04
N ARG A 208 -5.39 -3.63 -20.28
CA ARG A 208 -5.80 -5.04 -20.38
C ARG A 208 -6.16 -5.51 -18.97
N ASN A 209 -7.37 -6.05 -18.80
CA ASN A 209 -7.92 -6.55 -17.53
C ASN A 209 -8.22 -5.44 -16.51
N VAL A 210 -9.26 -4.66 -16.80
CA VAL A 210 -9.80 -3.66 -15.87
C VAL A 210 -10.41 -4.37 -14.67
N VAL A 211 -10.04 -3.94 -13.46
CA VAL A 211 -10.53 -4.48 -12.19
C VAL A 211 -10.96 -3.34 -11.27
N PHE A 212 -11.87 -3.65 -10.35
CA PHE A 212 -12.47 -2.72 -9.40
C PHE A 212 -12.25 -3.22 -7.98
N ALA A 213 -11.89 -2.32 -7.05
CA ALA A 213 -11.80 -2.68 -5.64
C ALA A 213 -13.18 -3.06 -5.11
N ARG A 214 -13.32 -4.24 -4.50
CA ARG A 214 -14.58 -4.72 -3.96
C ARG A 214 -15.19 -3.74 -2.98
N ARG A 215 -14.37 -3.24 -2.06
CA ARG A 215 -14.71 -2.19 -1.09
C ARG A 215 -15.39 -0.97 -1.72
N THR A 216 -14.97 -0.55 -2.91
CA THR A 216 -15.57 0.59 -3.61
C THR A 216 -16.93 0.25 -4.20
N LEU A 217 -17.09 -0.97 -4.73
CA LEU A 217 -18.37 -1.47 -5.21
C LEU A 217 -19.35 -1.67 -4.06
N ASP A 218 -18.89 -2.19 -2.91
CA ASP A 218 -19.70 -2.35 -1.72
C ASP A 218 -20.14 -0.99 -1.15
N ALA A 219 -19.27 0.01 -1.17
CA ALA A 219 -19.65 1.37 -0.78
C ALA A 219 -20.73 1.96 -1.72
N PHE A 220 -20.67 1.65 -3.02
CA PHE A 220 -21.71 2.03 -3.98
C PHE A 220 -23.03 1.31 -3.68
N LEU A 221 -22.99 -0.01 -3.45
CA LEU A 221 -24.16 -0.82 -3.10
C LEU A 221 -24.77 -0.42 -1.76
N ALA A 222 -23.95 -0.05 -0.77
CA ALA A 222 -24.40 0.43 0.53
C ALA A 222 -25.20 1.74 0.40
N ARG A 223 -24.82 2.64 -0.52
CA ARG A 223 -25.60 3.86 -0.80
C ARG A 223 -26.96 3.54 -1.41
N ILE A 224 -27.04 2.54 -2.28
CA ILE A 224 -28.31 2.06 -2.84
C ILE A 224 -29.15 1.40 -1.74
N ALA A 225 -28.54 0.59 -0.87
CA ALA A 225 -29.23 -0.07 0.24
C ALA A 225 -29.80 0.92 1.26
N ALA A 226 -29.19 2.10 1.40
CA ALA A 226 -29.65 3.18 2.26
C ALA A 226 -30.84 3.98 1.68
N LEU A 227 -31.22 3.77 0.42
CA LEU A 227 -32.39 4.42 -0.16
C LEU A 227 -33.68 3.96 0.54
N PRO A 228 -34.67 4.85 0.70
CA PRO A 228 -35.96 4.50 1.29
C PRO A 228 -36.66 3.40 0.48
N GLU A 229 -37.34 2.49 1.16
CA GLU A 229 -38.10 1.44 0.47
C GLU A 229 -39.30 2.02 -0.28
N ALA A 230 -39.49 1.53 -1.50
CA ALA A 230 -40.62 1.90 -2.35
C ALA A 230 -41.95 1.47 -1.72
N LYS A 231 -42.77 2.44 -1.32
CA LYS A 231 -44.15 2.22 -0.82
C LYS A 231 -45.21 2.58 -1.85
N GLU A 232 -44.86 3.44 -2.79
CA GLU A 232 -45.75 3.98 -3.82
C GLU A 232 -45.75 3.10 -5.07
N LYS A 233 -46.87 3.13 -5.80
CA LYS A 233 -47.05 2.30 -7.00
C LYS A 233 -46.49 2.95 -8.27
N ASP A 234 -46.31 4.28 -8.29
CA ASP A 234 -45.89 5.01 -9.49
C ASP A 234 -44.38 5.31 -9.51
N LEU A 235 -43.60 4.26 -9.23
CA LEU A 235 -42.14 4.30 -9.22
C LEU A 235 -41.64 3.38 -10.33
N HIS A 236 -40.74 3.90 -11.17
CA HIS A 236 -40.25 3.19 -12.35
C HIS A 236 -38.73 3.00 -12.30
N PRO A 237 -38.18 1.96 -12.94
CA PRO A 237 -36.74 1.74 -13.03
C PRO A 237 -36.00 2.86 -13.79
N ILE A 238 -34.69 2.97 -13.59
CA ILE A 238 -33.81 3.92 -14.29
C ILE A 238 -33.96 3.83 -15.81
N SER A 239 -34.03 2.61 -16.35
CA SER A 239 -34.16 2.38 -17.79
C SER A 239 -35.42 3.02 -18.39
N TYR A 240 -36.52 3.04 -17.63
CA TYR A 240 -37.77 3.68 -18.04
C TYR A 240 -37.66 5.22 -17.99
N ALA A 241 -37.00 5.78 -16.97
CA ALA A 241 -36.72 7.21 -16.91
C ALA A 241 -35.86 7.66 -18.11
N CYS A 242 -34.83 6.88 -18.48
CA CYS A 242 -34.03 7.13 -19.69
C CYS A 242 -34.88 7.15 -20.97
N GLN A 243 -35.79 6.18 -21.12
CA GLN A 243 -36.71 6.12 -22.29
C GLN A 243 -37.64 7.33 -22.38
N ARG A 244 -38.03 7.91 -21.24
CA ARG A 244 -38.84 9.14 -21.16
C ARG A 244 -38.01 10.43 -21.32
N LYS A 245 -36.74 10.32 -21.72
CA LYS A 245 -35.81 11.46 -21.91
C LYS A 245 -35.50 12.22 -20.61
N ALA A 246 -35.56 11.56 -19.46
CA ALA A 246 -35.08 12.12 -18.18
C ALA A 246 -33.54 12.17 -18.10
N GLY A 247 -32.85 11.74 -19.17
CA GLY A 247 -31.40 11.80 -19.34
C GLY A 247 -30.75 10.43 -19.40
N THR A 248 -29.42 10.38 -19.29
CA THR A 248 -28.66 9.13 -19.40
C THR A 248 -28.63 8.37 -18.07
N THR A 249 -28.37 7.05 -18.13
CA THR A 249 -28.19 6.22 -16.93
C THR A 249 -27.14 6.81 -15.99
N ALA A 250 -26.03 7.32 -16.53
CA ALA A 250 -24.97 7.91 -15.72
C ALA A 250 -25.42 9.18 -14.99
N GLU A 251 -26.11 10.09 -15.69
CA GLU A 251 -26.63 11.31 -15.08
C GLU A 251 -27.63 11.00 -13.96
N ILE A 252 -28.54 10.05 -14.21
CA ILE A 252 -29.55 9.64 -13.24
C ILE A 252 -28.86 9.01 -12.02
N VAL A 253 -27.98 8.01 -12.22
CA VAL A 253 -27.26 7.36 -11.11
C VAL A 253 -26.44 8.39 -10.32
N LYS A 254 -25.75 9.30 -11.01
CA LYS A 254 -25.01 10.38 -10.33
C LYS A 254 -25.95 11.24 -9.48
N GLY A 255 -27.08 11.67 -10.03
CA GLY A 255 -28.09 12.46 -9.32
C GLY A 255 -28.65 11.74 -8.09
N VAL A 256 -28.89 10.42 -8.19
CA VAL A 256 -29.32 9.60 -7.04
C VAL A 256 -28.21 9.51 -6.00
N MET A 257 -26.96 9.25 -6.41
CA MET A 257 -25.83 9.10 -5.48
C MET A 257 -25.47 10.41 -4.75
N THR A 258 -25.77 11.57 -5.34
CA THR A 258 -25.62 12.89 -4.72
C THR A 258 -26.86 13.36 -3.96
N GLY A 259 -27.98 12.63 -4.02
CA GLY A 259 -29.26 13.04 -3.43
C GLY A 259 -29.95 14.19 -4.17
N ALA A 260 -29.53 14.49 -5.40
CA ALA A 260 -30.13 15.52 -6.24
C ALA A 260 -31.41 15.04 -6.95
N LEU A 261 -31.58 13.72 -7.08
CA LEU A 261 -32.78 13.11 -7.64
C LEU A 261 -33.43 12.18 -6.60
N PRO A 262 -34.76 12.20 -6.47
CA PRO A 262 -35.49 11.28 -5.61
C PRO A 262 -35.35 9.85 -6.14
N ALA A 263 -35.05 8.91 -5.24
CA ALA A 263 -34.98 7.50 -5.56
C ALA A 263 -35.34 6.65 -4.36
N PHE A 264 -35.87 5.47 -4.66
CA PHE A 264 -36.34 4.48 -3.72
C PHE A 264 -35.78 3.11 -4.11
N ARG A 265 -35.81 2.18 -3.16
CA ARG A 265 -35.37 0.80 -3.33
C ARG A 265 -36.56 -0.13 -3.42
N ASN A 266 -36.63 -0.91 -4.50
CA ASN A 266 -37.57 -2.02 -4.64
C ASN A 266 -37.06 -3.24 -3.86
N PRO A 267 -37.79 -3.75 -2.85
CA PRO A 267 -37.33 -4.86 -2.01
C PRO A 267 -37.26 -6.20 -2.74
N LYS A 268 -37.85 -6.33 -3.93
CA LYS A 268 -37.83 -7.57 -4.74
C LYS A 268 -36.59 -7.73 -5.61
N SER A 269 -35.77 -6.68 -5.70
CA SER A 269 -34.55 -6.64 -6.52
C SER A 269 -33.37 -6.21 -5.67
N THR A 270 -32.16 -6.49 -6.15
CA THR A 270 -30.90 -6.11 -5.48
C THR A 270 -30.04 -5.25 -6.40
N GLY A 271 -29.05 -4.55 -5.80
CA GLY A 271 -28.10 -3.74 -6.56
C GLY A 271 -28.76 -2.59 -7.32
N LEU A 272 -28.16 -2.19 -8.44
CA LEU A 272 -28.64 -1.07 -9.25
C LEU A 272 -30.06 -1.30 -9.79
N ALA A 273 -30.41 -2.54 -10.15
CA ALA A 273 -31.73 -2.92 -10.62
C ALA A 273 -32.85 -2.71 -9.58
N SER A 274 -32.49 -2.53 -8.31
CA SER A 274 -33.46 -2.18 -7.26
C SER A 274 -33.86 -0.70 -7.23
N VAL A 275 -33.11 0.17 -7.91
CA VAL A 275 -33.37 1.61 -7.89
C VAL A 275 -34.58 1.95 -8.75
N VAL A 276 -35.58 2.56 -8.12
CA VAL A 276 -36.81 3.05 -8.76
C VAL A 276 -37.06 4.50 -8.36
N MET A 277 -37.72 5.28 -9.22
CA MET A 277 -37.91 6.72 -9.03
C MET A 277 -39.23 7.23 -9.63
N PRO A 278 -39.75 8.36 -9.12
CA PRO A 278 -40.89 9.05 -9.70
C PRO A 278 -40.44 9.84 -10.94
N VAL A 279 -40.74 9.31 -12.13
CA VAL A 279 -40.19 9.82 -13.39
C VAL A 279 -40.64 11.23 -13.70
N ASP A 280 -41.88 11.59 -13.38
CA ASP A 280 -42.43 12.92 -13.64
C ASP A 280 -41.74 14.01 -12.80
N GLU A 281 -41.41 13.69 -11.53
CA GLU A 281 -40.65 14.58 -10.66
C GLU A 281 -39.21 14.74 -11.15
N VAL A 282 -38.56 13.63 -11.52
CA VAL A 282 -37.20 13.66 -12.09
C VAL A 282 -37.16 14.49 -13.38
N LEU A 283 -38.17 14.37 -14.26
CA LEU A 283 -38.30 15.18 -15.47
C LEU A 283 -38.45 16.67 -15.12
N ALA A 284 -39.31 17.01 -14.16
CA ALA A 284 -39.53 18.38 -13.73
C ALA A 284 -38.26 19.01 -13.14
N MET A 285 -37.54 18.29 -12.27
CA MET A 285 -36.29 18.76 -11.66
C MET A 285 -35.16 18.99 -12.66
N ARG A 286 -35.19 18.29 -13.81
CA ARG A 286 -34.18 18.45 -14.87
C ARG A 286 -34.55 19.46 -15.95
N ALA A 287 -35.83 19.87 -16.01
CA ALA A 287 -36.28 20.94 -16.88
C ALA A 287 -36.06 22.34 -16.27
N ALA A 288 -35.81 22.41 -14.96
CA ALA A 288 -35.48 23.61 -14.19
C ALA A 288 -33.98 23.91 -14.20
#